data_AF-A0A0N4X9U5-F1
#
_entry.id   AF-A0A0N4X9U5-F1
#
_cell.length_a   1.000
_cell.length_b   1.000
_cell.length_c   1.000
_cell.angle_alpha   90.00
_cell.angle_beta   90.00
_cell.angle_gamma   90.00
#
_symmetry.space_group_name_H-M   'P 1'
#
loop_
_entity.id
_entity.type
_entity.pdbx_description
1 polymer ?
#
loop_
_entity_poly.entity_id
_entity_poly.type
_entity_poly.pdbx_seq_one_letter_code
_entity_poly.pdbx_strand_id
1 'polypeptide(L)'
;MRLPILVLALICTAAALTCYEGTLEGLSNNTRTEEKHCSGISNYCVQKIDKRKNQIRRECSSFVDEHNMEEKCPMSGCHWQSKYETFCCCQFDHCNEWKSE
;
A
#
# COMPACT_ATOMS: atom_id res chain seq x y z
N MET A 1 -24.90 -32.44 29.31
CA MET A 1 -25.25 -31.17 28.62
C MET A 1 -24.04 -30.25 28.72
N ARG A 2 -22.98 -30.41 27.91
CA ARG A 2 -22.76 -29.84 26.56
C ARG A 2 -23.00 -28.32 26.46
N LEU A 3 -22.31 -27.54 27.30
CA LEU A 3 -22.23 -26.08 27.15
C LEU A 3 -20.86 -25.60 27.69
N PRO A 4 -19.75 -25.87 27.01
CA PRO A 4 -18.80 -24.77 26.76
C PRO A 4 -18.00 -25.00 25.47
N ILE A 5 -18.61 -24.87 24.30
CA ILE A 5 -17.87 -24.76 23.03
C ILE A 5 -18.56 -23.72 22.13
N LEU A 6 -18.81 -22.53 22.67
CA LEU A 6 -19.41 -21.44 21.91
C LEU A 6 -18.86 -20.08 22.32
N VAL A 7 -17.58 -20.03 22.70
CA VAL A 7 -16.93 -18.79 23.16
C VAL A 7 -15.70 -18.57 22.29
N LEU A 8 -15.85 -17.60 21.39
CA LEU A 8 -14.83 -16.90 20.60
C LEU A 8 -14.13 -17.73 19.49
N ALA A 9 -14.87 -18.02 18.42
CA ALA A 9 -14.32 -17.72 17.11
C ALA A 9 -14.29 -16.19 16.99
N LEU A 10 -13.22 -15.57 17.52
CA LEU A 10 -12.84 -14.21 17.14
C LEU A 10 -12.61 -14.27 15.63
N ILE A 11 -13.63 -13.92 14.86
CA ILE A 11 -13.45 -13.59 13.46
C ILE A 11 -12.63 -12.31 13.52
N CYS A 12 -11.30 -12.45 13.49
CA CYS A 12 -10.42 -11.37 13.11
C CYS A 12 -10.77 -11.05 11.65
N THR A 13 -11.84 -10.28 11.44
CA THR A 13 -11.97 -9.46 10.24
C THR A 13 -10.89 -8.40 10.39
N ALA A 14 -9.63 -8.78 10.17
CA ALA A 14 -8.64 -7.81 9.77
C ALA A 14 -9.24 -7.19 8.51
N ALA A 15 -9.74 -5.96 8.63
CA ALA A 15 -10.23 -5.22 7.47
C ALA A 15 -9.07 -5.22 6.49
N ALA A 16 -9.25 -5.91 5.36
CA ALA A 16 -8.22 -5.99 4.35
C ALA A 16 -8.05 -4.59 3.77
N LEU A 17 -6.88 -4.00 3.97
CA LEU A 17 -6.50 -2.71 3.42
C LEU A 17 -6.81 -2.71 1.92
N THR A 18 -7.44 -1.66 1.40
CA THR A 18 -7.70 -1.52 -0.03
C THR A 18 -6.78 -0.46 -0.60
N CYS A 19 -6.00 -0.80 -1.63
CA CYS A 19 -5.06 0.13 -2.26
C CYS A 19 -5.35 0.29 -3.74
N TYR A 20 -4.80 1.32 -4.36
CA TYR A 20 -4.68 1.34 -5.80
C TYR A 20 -3.55 0.42 -6.25
N GLU A 21 -3.76 -0.33 -7.34
CA GLU A 21 -2.74 -1.19 -7.94
C GLU A 21 -2.63 -0.96 -9.45
N GLY A 22 -1.39 -0.94 -9.95
CA GLY A 22 -1.09 -0.84 -11.38
C GLY A 22 0.07 0.10 -11.68
N THR A 23 0.33 0.29 -12.97
CA THR A 23 1.36 1.20 -13.48
C THR A 23 0.71 2.27 -14.35
N LEU A 24 1.05 3.53 -14.08
CA LEU A 24 0.71 4.67 -14.92
C LEU A 24 1.95 5.12 -15.69
N GLU A 25 1.76 5.35 -16.99
CA GLU A 25 2.71 6.06 -17.83
C GLU A 25 2.46 7.57 -17.72
N GLY A 26 3.51 8.34 -17.46
CA GLY A 26 3.47 9.80 -17.27
C GLY A 26 3.35 10.23 -15.81
N LEU A 27 4.28 11.07 -15.33
CA LEU A 27 4.25 11.64 -13.98
C LEU A 27 3.06 12.59 -13.74
N SER A 28 2.52 13.20 -14.81
CA SER A 28 1.34 14.06 -14.77
C SER A 28 0.03 13.30 -15.02
N ASN A 29 0.09 11.97 -15.17
CA ASN A 29 -1.08 11.16 -15.45
C ASN A 29 -1.93 11.00 -14.18
N ASN A 30 -3.16 11.49 -14.24
CA ASN A 30 -4.12 11.46 -13.13
C ASN A 30 -5.16 10.35 -13.29
N THR A 31 -4.93 9.41 -14.21
CA THR A 31 -5.79 8.24 -14.35
C THR A 31 -5.74 7.44 -13.07
N ARG A 32 -6.90 7.17 -12.49
CA ARG A 32 -7.03 6.30 -11.34
C ARG A 32 -6.78 4.86 -11.79
N THR A 33 -5.85 4.18 -11.14
CA THR A 33 -5.58 2.76 -11.37
C THR A 33 -6.61 1.90 -10.63
N GLU A 34 -6.65 0.61 -10.91
CA GLU A 34 -7.64 -0.30 -10.32
C GLU A 34 -7.52 -0.34 -8.79
N GLU A 35 -8.65 -0.54 -8.13
CA GLU A 35 -8.74 -0.76 -6.70
C GLU A 35 -8.54 -2.25 -6.41
N LYS A 36 -7.71 -2.55 -5.40
CA LYS A 36 -7.40 -3.91 -5.00
C LYS A 36 -7.49 -4.07 -3.49
N HIS A 37 -8.20 -5.12 -3.09
CA HIS A 37 -8.17 -5.61 -1.72
C HIS A 37 -6.83 -6.31 -1.48
N CYS A 38 -6.05 -5.80 -0.53
CA CYS A 38 -4.76 -6.35 -0.19
C CYS A 38 -4.89 -7.64 0.63
N SER A 39 -3.81 -8.40 0.70
CA SER A 39 -3.77 -9.59 1.56
C SER A 39 -3.88 -9.19 3.04
N GLY A 40 -4.36 -10.08 3.90
CA GLY A 40 -4.48 -9.80 5.34
C GLY A 40 -3.15 -9.58 6.08
N ILE A 41 -2.02 -9.67 5.38
CA ILE A 41 -0.67 -9.42 5.92
C ILE A 41 -0.10 -8.10 5.37
N SER A 42 -0.74 -7.51 4.37
CA SER A 42 -0.32 -6.25 3.76
C SER A 42 -0.90 -5.09 4.56
N ASN A 43 -0.03 -4.32 5.22
CA ASN A 43 -0.41 -3.20 6.07
C ASN A 43 -0.18 -1.84 5.41
N TYR A 44 0.40 -1.79 4.20
CA TYR A 44 0.76 -0.55 3.54
C TYR A 44 0.30 -0.50 2.08
N CYS A 45 -0.21 0.65 1.66
CA CYS A 45 -0.31 1.01 0.26
C CYS A 45 0.98 1.73 -0.14
N VAL A 46 1.57 1.33 -1.27
CA VAL A 46 2.85 1.83 -1.75
C VAL A 46 2.66 2.54 -3.08
N GLN A 47 3.40 3.63 -3.27
CA GLN A 47 3.60 4.26 -4.56
C GLN A 47 5.09 4.47 -4.83
N LYS A 48 5.58 3.91 -5.94
CA LYS A 48 6.93 4.09 -6.46
C LYS A 48 6.85 4.93 -7.72
N ILE A 49 7.45 6.10 -7.69
CA ILE A 49 7.53 7.03 -8.83
C ILE A 49 8.92 6.89 -9.44
N ASP A 50 9.03 6.39 -10.67
CA ASP A 50 10.27 6.32 -11.43
C ASP A 50 10.33 7.50 -12.41
N LYS A 51 11.12 8.52 -12.06
CA LYS A 51 11.30 9.74 -12.86
C LYS A 51 12.14 9.51 -14.11
N ARG A 52 12.94 8.43 -14.17
CA ARG A 52 13.73 8.06 -15.36
C ARG A 52 12.84 7.43 -16.43
N LYS A 53 11.93 6.56 -16.00
CA LYS A 53 10.97 5.89 -16.88
C LYS A 53 9.70 6.69 -17.08
N ASN A 54 9.52 7.79 -16.35
CA ASN A 54 8.30 8.59 -16.36
C ASN A 54 7.08 7.74 -15.98
N GLN A 55 7.21 6.93 -14.92
CA GLN A 55 6.20 5.95 -14.51
C GLN A 55 5.84 6.10 -13.03
N ILE A 56 4.59 5.80 -12.70
CA ILE A 56 4.10 5.67 -11.33
C ILE A 56 3.57 4.26 -11.15
N ARG A 57 4.14 3.50 -10.22
CA ARG A 57 3.68 2.16 -9.86
C ARG A 57 3.04 2.19 -8.47
N ARG A 58 1.86 1.59 -8.36
CA ARG A 58 1.09 1.47 -7.14
C ARG A 58 0.86 0.00 -6.82
N GLU A 59 0.99 -0.36 -5.55
CA GLU A 59 0.83 -1.74 -5.10
C GLU A 59 0.52 -1.80 -3.61
N CYS A 60 -0.07 -2.92 -3.17
CA CYS A 60 -0.05 -3.34 -1.78
C CYS A 60 1.39 -3.74 -1.40
N SER A 61 1.80 -3.51 -0.16
CA SER A 61 3.04 -4.09 0.37
C SER A 61 3.01 -5.61 0.32
N SER A 62 4.13 -6.22 -0.07
CA SER A 62 4.30 -7.67 -0.01
C SER A 62 4.82 -8.11 1.37
N PHE A 63 4.68 -9.40 1.69
CA PHE A 63 5.22 -9.99 2.92
C PHE A 63 6.73 -9.71 3.11
N VAL A 64 7.49 -9.67 2.01
CA VAL A 64 8.93 -9.38 2.02
C VAL A 64 9.19 -7.90 2.31
N ASP A 65 8.28 -7.02 1.87
CA ASP A 65 8.37 -5.60 2.14
C ASP A 65 8.00 -5.28 3.59
N GLU A 66 6.99 -5.94 4.17
CA GLU A 66 6.47 -5.69 5.52
C GLU A 66 7.58 -5.63 6.59
N HIS A 67 8.53 -6.56 6.57
CA HIS A 67 9.62 -6.60 7.55
C HIS A 67 10.50 -5.34 7.53
N ASN A 68 10.60 -4.69 6.37
CA ASN A 68 11.39 -3.47 6.18
C ASN A 68 10.51 -2.21 6.10
N MET A 69 9.18 -2.35 6.06
CA MET A 69 8.27 -1.22 5.91
C MET A 69 8.23 -0.35 7.15
N GLU A 70 8.43 -0.89 8.35
CA GLU A 70 8.47 -0.06 9.56
C GLU A 70 9.62 0.97 9.51
N GLU A 71 10.76 0.59 8.94
CA GLU A 71 11.89 1.49 8.75
C GLU A 71 11.71 2.41 7.52
N LYS A 72 11.18 1.87 6.42
CA LYS A 72 10.99 2.63 5.16
C LYS A 72 9.75 3.53 5.18
N CYS A 73 8.80 3.24 6.05
CA CYS A 73 7.49 3.87 6.17
C CYS A 73 7.11 4.13 7.64
N PRO A 74 7.91 4.90 8.39
CA PRO A 74 7.64 5.17 9.80
C PRO A 74 6.35 5.98 10.02
N MET A 75 5.89 6.69 8.98
CA MET A 75 4.63 7.43 8.94
C MET A 75 4.09 7.49 7.51
N SER A 76 2.83 7.87 7.31
CA SER A 76 2.32 8.05 5.94
C SER A 76 3.01 9.23 5.26
N GLY A 77 3.51 9.02 4.04
CA GLY A 77 4.21 10.06 3.28
C GLY A 77 5.25 9.52 2.30
N CYS A 78 6.02 10.43 1.70
CA CYS A 78 7.10 10.12 0.77
C CYS A 78 8.46 10.24 1.46
N HIS A 79 9.12 9.11 1.71
CA HIS A 79 10.31 9.03 2.56
C HIS A 79 11.62 9.02 1.79
N TRP A 80 11.68 8.30 0.67
CA TRP A 80 12.86 8.28 -0.19
C TRP A 80 12.58 9.12 -1.42
N GLN A 81 13.25 10.27 -1.53
CA GLN A 81 13.08 11.18 -2.67
C GLN A 81 14.44 11.51 -3.26
N SER A 82 14.64 11.15 -4.52
CA SER A 82 15.84 11.47 -5.28
C SER A 82 15.47 12.13 -6.61
N LYS A 83 16.48 12.51 -7.38
CA LYS A 83 16.30 12.98 -8.77
C LYS A 83 15.65 11.92 -9.67
N TYR A 84 15.73 10.63 -9.31
CA TYR A 84 15.38 9.52 -10.19
C TYR A 84 14.15 8.76 -9.73
N GLU A 85 13.90 8.73 -8.43
CA GLU A 85 12.83 7.93 -7.85
C GLU A 85 12.28 8.58 -6.60
N THR A 86 10.99 8.37 -6.37
CA THR A 86 10.31 8.71 -5.12
C THR A 86 9.54 7.50 -4.61
N PHE A 87 9.71 7.16 -3.33
CA PHE A 87 8.96 6.12 -2.63
C PHE A 87 8.02 6.75 -1.61
N CYS A 88 6.73 6.44 -1.72
CA CYS A 88 5.69 6.86 -0.80
C CYS A 88 4.90 5.66 -0.29
N CYS A 89 4.38 5.78 0.92
CA CYS A 89 3.65 4.70 1.58
C CYS A 89 2.69 5.24 2.66
N CYS A 90 1.65 4.48 2.95
CA CYS A 90 0.59 4.85 3.88
C CYS A 90 -0.23 3.61 4.31
N GLN A 91 -1.06 3.72 5.35
CA GLN A 91 -1.73 2.59 6.01
C GLN A 91 -3.27 2.69 6.01
N PHE A 92 -3.85 3.48 5.11
CA PHE A 92 -5.30 3.71 5.02
C PHE A 92 -5.84 3.32 3.64
N ASP A 93 -7.14 3.14 3.51
CA ASP A 93 -7.70 2.76 2.22
C ASP A 93 -7.46 3.85 1.16
N HIS A 94 -7.04 3.42 -0.04
CA HIS A 94 -6.86 4.23 -1.24
C HIS A 94 -5.91 5.43 -1.09
N CYS A 95 -5.00 5.39 -0.11
CA CYS A 95 -4.15 6.54 0.20
C CYS A 95 -2.94 6.70 -0.74
N ASN A 96 -2.63 5.71 -1.59
CA ASN A 96 -1.44 5.71 -2.45
C ASN A 96 -1.58 6.44 -3.79
N GLU A 97 -2.24 7.60 -3.80
CA GLU A 97 -2.47 8.43 -4.99
C GLU A 97 -1.67 9.76 -4.99
N TRP A 98 -0.41 9.73 -4.54
CA TRP A 98 0.41 10.94 -4.52
C TRP A 98 0.82 11.39 -5.92
N LYS A 99 1.08 12.69 -6.07
CA LYS A 99 1.66 13.25 -7.28
C LYS A 99 3.19 13.27 -7.17
N SER A 100 3.88 13.18 -8.31
CA SER A 100 5.29 13.57 -8.33
C SER A 100 5.34 15.08 -8.21
N GLU A 101 5.87 15.58 -7.09
CA GLU A 101 6.39 16.95 -7.03
C GLU A 101 7.64 17.08 -7.91
#